data_AF-A0A561P717-F1
#
_entry.id   AF-A0A561P717-F1
#
_cell.length_a   1.000
_cell.length_b   1.000
_cell.length_c   1.000
_cell.angle_alpha   90.00
_cell.angle_beta   90.00
_cell.angle_gamma   90.00
#
_symmetry.space_group_name_H-M   'P 1'
#
loop_
_entity.id
_entity.type
_entity.pdbx_description
1 polymer ?
#
loop_
_entity_poly.entity_id
_entity_poly.type
_entity_poly.pdbx_seq_one_letter_code
_entity_poly.pdbx_strand_id
1 'polypeptide(L)' 'MPFIAPSMQGRGYGKLLISHAEQFAREQQLGTITLMTHRFMPAMKFYTGIDFMQAPPFVILFKPLNGDV' A
#
# COMPACT_ATOMS: atom_id res chain seq x y z
N MET A 1 -2.50 -0.36 2.48
CA MET A 1 -2.11 -1.05 3.72
C MET A 1 -2.46 -2.50 3.54
N PRO A 2 -1.62 -3.48 3.92
CA PRO A 2 -2.04 -4.87 3.97
C PRO A 2 -3.29 -4.99 4.85
N PHE A 3 -4.25 -5.82 4.45
CA PHE A 3 -5.42 -6.06 5.29
C PHE A 3 -4.99 -6.82 6.55
N ILE A 4 -5.30 -6.25 7.71
CA ILE A 4 -5.15 -6.88 9.02
C ILE A 4 -6.51 -6.85 9.70
N ALA A 5 -6.97 -8.02 10.17
CA ALA A 5 -8.22 -8.11 10.92
C ALA A 5 -8.26 -7.07 12.05
N PRO A 6 -9.38 -6.35 12.28
CA PRO A 6 -9.44 -5.25 13.24
C PRO A 6 -8.91 -5.61 14.64
N SER A 7 -9.21 -6.81 15.14
CA SER A 7 -8.76 -7.33 16.44
C SER A 7 -7.24 -7.55 16.55
N MET A 8 -6.54 -7.56 15.42
CA MET A 8 -5.10 -7.82 15.31
C MET A 8 -4.32 -6.56 14.91
N GLN A 9 -4.98 -5.43 14.68
CA GLN A 9 -4.32 -4.18 14.35
C GLN A 9 -3.53 -3.61 15.54
N GLY A 10 -2.55 -2.73 15.27
CA GLY A 10 -1.69 -2.14 16.30
C GLY A 10 -0.60 -3.07 16.88
N ARG A 11 -0.52 -4.32 16.42
CA ARG A 11 0.47 -5.31 16.91
C ARG A 11 1.71 -5.48 16.03
N GLY A 12 1.93 -4.56 15.09
CA GLY A 12 3.10 -4.60 14.19
C GLY A 12 2.99 -5.52 12.97
N TYR A 13 1.90 -6.27 12.78
CA TYR A 13 1.74 -7.16 11.63
C TYR A 13 1.83 -6.45 10.27
N GLY A 14 1.34 -5.21 10.18
CA GLY A 14 1.49 -4.41 8.96
C GLY A 14 2.97 -4.20 8.60
N LYS A 15 3.83 -3.91 9.59
CA LYS A 15 5.27 -3.73 9.39
C LYS A 15 5.93 -5.05 8.99
N LEU A 16 5.57 -6.15 9.66
CA LEU A 16 6.09 -7.48 9.36
C LEU A 16 5.81 -7.88 7.90
N LEU A 17 4.57 -7.65 7.42
CA LEU A 17 4.20 -7.96 6.03
C LEU A 17 4.97 -7.10 5.02
N ILE A 18 5.16 -5.81 5.30
CA ILE A 18 5.95 -4.93 4.43
C ILE A 18 7.42 -5.38 4.40
N SER A 19 8.02 -5.73 5.55
CA SER A 19 9.39 -6.24 5.59
C SER A 19 9.57 -7.52 4.78
N HIS A 20 8.61 -8.44 4.83
CA HIS A 20 8.64 -9.63 3.97
C HIS A 20 8.53 -9.28 2.48
N ALA A 21 7.67 -8.32 2.12
CA ALA A 21 7.55 -7.87 0.73
C ALA A 21 8.84 -7.19 0.22
N GLU A 22 9.49 -6.39 1.07
CA GLU A 22 10.79 -5.77 0.77
C GLU A 22 11.89 -6.80 0.60
N GLN A 23 11.94 -7.81 1.48
CA GLN A 23 12.89 -8.91 1.35
C GLN A 23 12.69 -9.65 0.02
N PHE A 24 11.44 -10.02 -0.31
CA PHE A 24 11.13 -10.67 -1.57
C PHE A 24 11.55 -9.80 -2.77
N ALA A 25 11.25 -8.49 -2.75
CA ALA A 25 11.65 -7.59 -3.81
C ALA A 25 13.18 -7.55 -4.01
N ARG A 26 13.96 -7.54 -2.92
CA ARG A 26 15.43 -7.61 -2.99
C ARG A 26 15.92 -8.93 -3.60
N GLU A 27 15.33 -10.05 -3.18
CA GLU A 27 15.65 -11.38 -3.74
C GLU A 27 15.36 -11.46 -5.24
N GLN A 28 14.33 -10.76 -5.71
CA GLN A 28 13.95 -10.65 -7.12
C GLN A 28 14.65 -9.51 -7.87
N GLN A 29 15.62 -8.82 -7.25
CA GLN A 29 16.36 -7.69 -7.85
C GLN A 29 15.45 -6.54 -8.30
N LEU A 30 14.31 -6.35 -7.64
CA LEU A 30 13.42 -5.23 -7.87
C LEU A 30 13.92 -4.00 -7.10
N GLY A 31 14.08 -2.88 -7.81
CA GLY A 31 14.65 -1.65 -7.23
C GLY A 31 13.69 -0.84 -6.36
N THR A 32 12.37 -0.96 -6.60
CA THR A 32 11.37 -0.09 -5.96
C THR A 32 10.06 -0.82 -5.72
N ILE A 33 9.46 -0.61 -4.54
CA ILE A 33 8.08 -0.99 -4.25
C ILE A 33 7.22 0.27 -4.24
N THR A 34 6.21 0.31 -5.12
CA THR A 34 5.22 1.39 -5.18
C THR A 34 3.86 0.84 -4.82
N LEU A 35 3.09 1.60 -4.05
CA LEU A 35 1.74 1.25 -3.67
C LEU A 35 0.81 2.46 -3.76
N MET A 36 -0.45 2.17 -4.05
CA MET A 36 -1.50 3.19 -4.11
C MET A 36 -2.38 3.11 -2.88
N THR A 37 -2.70 4.27 -2.31
CA THR A 37 -3.71 4.38 -1.26
C THR A 37 -4.49 5.67 -1.45
N HIS A 38 -5.72 5.68 -0.97
CA HIS A 38 -6.51 6.89 -0.94
C HIS A 38 -5.95 7.85 0.13
N ARG A 39 -5.88 9.15 -0.19
CA ARG A 39 -5.28 10.19 0.67
C ARG A 39 -5.94 10.28 2.05
N PHE A 40 -7.23 9.97 2.15
CA PHE A 40 -7.98 10.06 3.41
C PHE A 40 -7.97 8.76 4.23
N MET A 41 -7.24 7.72 3.80
CA MET A 41 -7.17 6.45 4.54
C MET A 41 -6.10 6.49 5.64
N PRO A 42 -6.32 5.80 6.78
CA PRO A 42 -5.31 5.65 7.85
C PRO A 42 -3.98 5.07 7.36
N ALA A 43 -4.03 4.32 6.26
CA ALA A 43 -2.88 3.78 5.55
C ALA A 43 -1.81 4.84 5.23
N MET A 44 -2.18 6.09 4.94
CA MET A 44 -1.21 7.15 4.67
C MET A 44 -0.25 7.34 5.85
N LYS A 45 -0.79 7.46 7.07
CA LYS A 45 0.02 7.62 8.29
C LYS A 45 0.91 6.42 8.56
N PHE A 46 0.40 5.22 8.27
CA PHE A 46 1.17 3.98 8.41
C PHE A 46 2.40 3.99 7.49
N TYR A 47 2.21 4.30 6.21
CA TYR A 47 3.30 4.29 5.22
C TYR A 47 4.32 5.41 5.46
N THR A 48 3.87 6.62 5.79
CA THR A 48 4.79 7.72 6.15
C THR A 48 5.51 7.49 7.49
N GLY A 49 4.95 6.63 8.36
CA GLY A 49 5.58 6.22 9.62
C GLY A 49 6.63 5.13 9.46
N ILE A 50 6.82 4.63 8.24
CA ILE A 50 7.93 3.77 7.82
C ILE A 50 8.65 4.46 6.65
N ASP A 51 9.56 3.76 5.96
CA ASP A 51 10.45 4.36 4.96
C ASP A 51 9.80 4.59 3.58
N PHE A 52 8.46 4.71 3.51
CA PHE A 52 7.76 5.02 2.27
C PHE A 52 7.58 6.53 2.12
N MET A 53 7.92 7.04 0.94
CA MET A 53 7.75 8.44 0.58
C MET A 53 6.50 8.64 -0.29
N GLN A 54 5.85 9.80 -0.16
CA GLN A 54 4.75 10.15 -1.04
C GLN A 54 5.29 10.46 -2.44
N ALA A 55 4.93 9.62 -3.41
CA ALA A 55 5.14 9.92 -4.82
C ALA A 55 4.13 10.97 -5.33
N PRO A 56 4.42 11.65 -6.47
CA PRO A 56 3.48 12.55 -7.11
C PRO A 56 2.10 11.88 -7.32
N PRO A 57 0.99 12.61 -7.14
CA PRO A 57 -0.33 12.04 -7.28
C PRO A 57 -0.56 11.56 -8.72
N PHE A 58 -1.01 10.31 -8.86
CA PHE A 58 -1.38 9.72 -10.14
C PHE A 58 -2.90 9.77 -10.28
N VAL A 59 -3.40 10.42 -11.34
CA VAL A 59 -4.84 10.46 -11.65
C VAL A 59 -5.18 9.29 -12.55
N ILE A 60 -5.94 8.32 -12.03
CA ILE A 60 -6.50 7.24 -12.84
C ILE A 60 -7.88 7.68 -13.33
N LEU A 61 -8.03 7.88 -14.63
CA LEU A 61 -9.35 8.01 -15.25
C LEU A 61 -9.91 6.63 -15.51
N PHE A 62 -11.06 6.34 -14.90
CA PHE A 62 -11.85 5.17 -15.22
C PHE A 62 -12.84 5.56 -16.31
N LYS A 63 -12.82 4.85 -17.44
CA LYS A 63 -13.93 4.90 -18.39
C LYS A 63 -15.05 4.04 -17.79
N PRO A 64 -16.23 4.60 -17.47
CA PRO A 64 -17.36 3.76 -17.10
C PRO A 64 -17.61 2.79 -18.27
N LEU A 65 -17.67 1.51 -17.95
CA LEU A 65 -18.27 0.56 -18.86
C LEU A 65 -19.77 0.86 -18.77
N ASN A 66 -20.36 1.40 -19.85
CA ASN A 66 -21.80 1.56 -19.94
C ASN A 66 -22.40 0.15 -19.86
N GLY A 67 -22.81 -0.25 -18.67
CA GLY A 67 -23.62 -1.43 -18.45
C GLY A 67 -25.06 -1.01 -18.54
N ASP A 68 -25.71 -1.29 -19.67
CA ASP A 68 -27.14 -1.57 -19.65
C ASP A 68 -27.33 -2.82 -18.77
N VAL A 69 -27.67 -2.59 -17.50
CA VAL A 69 -28.20 -3.61 -16.57
C VAL A 69 -29.45 -3.02 -15.94
#